data_AF-A0A3M1Y4X1-F1
#
_entry.id   AF-A0A3M1Y4X1-F1
#
_cell.length_a   1.000
_cell.length_b   1.000
_cell.length_c   1.000
_cell.angle_alpha   90.00
_cell.angle_beta   90.00
_cell.angle_gamma   90.00
#
_symmetry.space_group_name_H-M   'P 1'
#
loop_
_entity.id
_entity.type
_entity.pdbx_description
1 polymer ?
#
loop_
_entity_poly.entity_id
_entity_poly.type
_entity_poly.pdbx_seq_one_letter_code
_entity_poly.pdbx_strand_id
1 'polypeptide(L)'
;QLVYEFENDGRNVIAEIAGAVAFGSVASMITLCAGWGITSALVLWLILAVRAVVSILYVRARLRLEKSKPAPIVSTIWWHVAGLIIYTGLVIAGYAPWTILLAGSVLLGRAGYGLSPYRKQVSPKVIGFSEMAYGLLTVILVVIGW
;
A
#
# COMPACT_ATOMS: atom_id res chain seq x y z
N GLN A 1 30.66 -3.95 -2.66
CA GLN A 1 29.79 -3.64 -1.51
C GLN A 1 28.43 -3.11 -1.96
N LEU A 2 28.36 -2.10 -2.84
CA LEU A 2 27.09 -1.55 -3.34
C LEU A 2 26.16 -2.59 -4.02
N VAL A 3 26.66 -3.42 -4.94
CA VAL A 3 25.85 -4.43 -5.65
C VAL A 3 25.24 -5.47 -4.70
N TYR A 4 26.02 -5.92 -3.71
CA TYR A 4 25.58 -6.88 -2.70
C TYR A 4 24.49 -6.29 -1.78
N GLU A 5 24.58 -5.01 -1.42
CA GLU A 5 23.53 -4.32 -0.66
C GLU A 5 22.23 -4.19 -1.47
N PHE A 6 22.30 -3.89 -2.77
CA PHE A 6 21.10 -3.83 -3.63
C PHE A 6 20.43 -5.21 -3.81
N GLU A 7 21.21 -6.28 -3.99
CA GLU A 7 20.70 -7.64 -4.10
C GLU A 7 20.03 -8.14 -2.82
N ASN A 8 20.65 -7.89 -1.67
CA ASN A 8 20.09 -8.28 -0.38
C ASN A 8 18.87 -7.44 0.00
N ASP A 9 18.89 -6.14 -0.30
CA ASP A 9 17.76 -5.26 -0.02
C ASP A 9 16.56 -5.57 -0.93
N GLY A 10 16.80 -5.96 -2.19
CA GLY A 10 15.76 -6.42 -3.12
C GLY A 10 15.09 -7.73 -2.69
N ARG A 11 15.86 -8.74 -2.27
CA ARG A 11 15.32 -10.01 -1.73
C ARG A 11 14.49 -9.79 -0.48
N ASN A 12 14.92 -8.89 0.39
CA ASN A 12 14.16 -8.51 1.58
C ASN A 12 12.82 -7.85 1.22
N VAL A 13 12.78 -6.97 0.20
CA VAL A 13 11.52 -6.33 -0.24
C VAL A 13 10.53 -7.36 -0.78
N ILE A 14 11.01 -8.29 -1.61
CA ILE A 14 10.15 -9.31 -2.21
C ILE A 14 9.53 -10.18 -1.12
N ALA A 15 10.33 -10.62 -0.13
CA ALA A 15 9.81 -11.40 0.99
C ALA A 15 8.82 -10.62 1.86
N GLU A 16 9.10 -9.34 2.14
CA GLU A 16 8.21 -8.45 2.92
C GLU A 16 6.87 -8.25 2.22
N ILE A 17 6.89 -7.98 0.91
CA ILE A 17 5.68 -7.85 0.09
C ILE A 17 4.93 -9.16 0.01
N ALA A 18 5.61 -10.28 -0.28
CA ALA A 18 4.97 -11.59 -0.39
C ALA A 18 4.27 -11.97 0.91
N GLY A 19 4.92 -11.76 2.06
CA GLY A 19 4.33 -12.00 3.38
C GLY A 19 3.10 -11.13 3.62
N ALA A 20 3.17 -9.83 3.31
CA ALA A 20 2.05 -8.91 3.51
C ALA A 20 0.86 -9.21 2.57
N VAL A 21 1.13 -9.54 1.30
CA VAL A 21 0.11 -9.94 0.32
C VAL A 21 -0.54 -11.27 0.71
N ALA A 22 0.26 -12.24 1.18
CA ALA A 22 -0.26 -13.50 1.70
C ALA A 22 -1.13 -13.27 2.94
N PHE A 23 -0.72 -12.41 3.88
CA PHE A 23 -1.52 -12.07 5.05
C PHE A 23 -2.85 -11.40 4.69
N GLY A 24 -2.90 -10.64 3.59
CA GLY A 24 -4.15 -10.09 3.04
C GLY A 24 -5.21 -11.15 2.74
N SER A 25 -4.83 -12.41 2.50
CA SER A 25 -5.78 -13.50 2.22
C SER A 25 -6.68 -13.84 3.40
N VAL A 26 -6.26 -13.49 4.63
CA VAL A 26 -7.06 -13.66 5.85
C VAL A 26 -8.40 -12.92 5.71
N ALA A 27 -8.42 -11.73 5.12
CA ALA A 27 -9.66 -10.98 4.90
C ALA A 27 -10.60 -11.74 3.95
N SER A 28 -10.09 -12.29 2.85
CA SER A 28 -10.88 -13.12 1.93
C SER A 28 -11.44 -14.36 2.63
N MET A 29 -10.60 -15.06 3.41
CA MET A 29 -11.05 -16.22 4.19
C MET A 29 -12.20 -15.85 5.13
N ILE A 30 -12.08 -14.76 5.89
CA ILE A 30 -13.14 -14.28 6.78
C ILE A 30 -14.43 -14.02 6.00
N THR A 31 -14.34 -13.34 4.86
CA THR A 31 -15.53 -13.00 4.07
C THR A 31 -16.19 -14.20 3.39
N LEU A 32 -15.39 -15.18 2.94
CA LEU A 32 -15.91 -16.45 2.45
C LEU A 32 -16.64 -17.21 3.57
N CYS A 33 -16.08 -17.24 4.78
CA CYS A 33 -16.77 -17.80 5.95
C CYS A 33 -18.05 -17.04 6.31
N ALA A 34 -18.12 -15.75 6.01
CA ALA A 34 -19.32 -14.91 6.16
C ALA A 34 -20.34 -15.08 5.01
N GLY A 35 -20.11 -16.01 4.06
CA GLY A 35 -21.03 -16.33 2.97
C GLY A 35 -20.93 -15.40 1.75
N TRP A 36 -19.87 -14.58 1.65
CA TRP A 36 -19.70 -13.72 0.49
C TRP A 36 -19.25 -14.48 -0.75
N GLY A 37 -19.59 -13.94 -1.92
CA GLY A 37 -19.16 -14.49 -3.20
C GLY A 37 -17.63 -14.48 -3.36
N ILE A 38 -17.10 -15.47 -4.09
CA ILE A 38 -15.66 -15.60 -4.35
C ILE A 38 -15.05 -14.35 -5.00
N THR A 39 -15.80 -13.70 -5.90
CA THR A 39 -15.37 -12.46 -6.56
C THR A 39 -15.12 -11.35 -5.54
N SER A 40 -16.10 -11.11 -4.65
CA SER A 40 -16.00 -10.10 -3.58
C SER A 40 -14.81 -10.38 -2.63
N ALA A 41 -14.61 -11.65 -2.27
CA ALA A 41 -13.48 -12.05 -1.44
C ALA A 41 -12.14 -11.79 -2.13
N LEU A 42 -11.99 -12.13 -3.41
CA LEU A 42 -10.76 -11.90 -4.18
C LEU A 42 -10.50 -10.41 -4.42
N VAL A 43 -11.54 -9.62 -4.65
CA VAL A 43 -11.44 -8.15 -4.81
C VAL A 43 -10.90 -7.51 -3.54
N LEU A 44 -11.40 -7.91 -2.37
CA LEU A 44 -10.86 -7.44 -1.09
C LEU A 44 -9.39 -7.80 -0.91
N TRP A 45 -9.00 -9.04 -1.23
CA TRP A 45 -7.60 -9.43 -1.19
C TRP A 45 -6.75 -8.57 -2.10
N LEU A 46 -7.19 -8.34 -3.33
CA LEU A 46 -6.46 -7.53 -4.29
C LEU A 46 -6.31 -6.08 -3.79
N ILE A 47 -7.38 -5.51 -3.20
CA ILE A 47 -7.34 -4.19 -2.56
C ILE A 47 -6.27 -4.15 -1.47
N LEU A 48 -6.28 -5.12 -0.55
CA LEU A 48 -5.30 -5.18 0.54
C LEU A 48 -3.88 -5.45 0.04
N ALA A 49 -3.72 -6.25 -1.02
CA ALA A 49 -2.44 -6.57 -1.63
C ALA A 49 -1.81 -5.33 -2.28
N VAL A 50 -2.56 -4.60 -3.11
CA VAL A 50 -2.11 -3.34 -3.73
C VAL A 50 -1.70 -2.35 -2.65
N ARG A 51 -2.54 -2.19 -1.63
CA ARG A 51 -2.27 -1.31 -0.49
C ARG A 51 -0.97 -1.70 0.24
N ALA A 52 -0.76 -2.98 0.51
CA ALA A 52 0.44 -3.47 1.17
C ALA A 52 1.70 -3.13 0.38
N VAL A 53 1.69 -3.40 -0.94
CA VAL A 53 2.80 -3.09 -1.85
C VAL A 53 3.16 -1.60 -1.78
N VAL A 54 2.17 -0.70 -1.97
CA VAL A 54 2.45 0.74 -2.02
C VAL A 54 2.89 1.29 -0.66
N SER A 55 2.35 0.79 0.44
CA SER A 55 2.74 1.18 1.79
C SER A 55 4.16 0.73 2.13
N ILE A 56 4.53 -0.52 1.85
CA ILE A 56 5.90 -1.03 2.06
C ILE A 56 6.93 -0.20 1.28
N LEU A 57 6.67 0.01 -0.01
CA LEU A 57 7.59 0.80 -0.86
C LEU A 57 7.71 2.25 -0.39
N TYR A 58 6.60 2.85 0.07
CA TYR A 58 6.61 4.19 0.69
C TYR A 58 7.44 4.21 1.97
N VAL A 59 7.19 3.30 2.92
CA VAL A 59 7.89 3.28 4.20
C VAL A 59 9.39 3.10 3.99
N ARG A 60 9.79 2.19 3.11
CA ARG A 60 11.22 1.96 2.79
C ARG A 60 11.87 3.21 2.19
N ALA A 61 11.23 3.84 1.21
CA ALA A 61 11.73 5.07 0.62
C ALA A 61 11.79 6.20 1.66
N ARG A 62 10.76 6.33 2.51
CA ARG A 62 10.69 7.33 3.55
C ARG A 62 11.77 7.14 4.62
N LEU A 63 11.98 5.93 5.11
CA LEU A 63 13.03 5.63 6.08
C LEU A 63 14.44 5.87 5.53
N ARG A 64 14.68 5.62 4.24
CA ARG A 64 15.94 5.99 3.58
C ARG A 64 16.12 7.50 3.56
N LEU A 65 15.07 8.26 3.24
CA LEU A 65 15.08 9.72 3.27
C LEU A 65 15.33 10.31 4.66
N GLU A 66 14.80 9.70 5.72
CA GLU A 66 15.10 10.12 7.12
C GLU A 66 16.55 9.81 7.52
N LYS A 67 17.18 8.82 6.89
CA LYS A 67 18.59 8.46 7.10
C LYS A 67 19.54 9.17 6.12
N SER A 68 19.04 10.17 5.38
CA SER A 68 19.80 10.87 4.32
C SER A 68 20.42 9.95 3.27
N LYS A 69 19.79 8.80 3.00
CA LYS A 69 20.22 7.83 1.98
C LYS A 69 19.44 8.03 0.68
N PRO A 70 20.02 7.69 -0.49
CA PRO A 70 19.29 7.69 -1.76
C PRO A 70 18.03 6.83 -1.68
N ALA A 71 16.88 7.44 -1.99
CA ALA A 71 15.58 6.78 -1.98
C ALA A 71 14.99 6.74 -3.39
N PRO A 72 14.34 5.63 -3.80
CA PRO A 72 13.77 5.48 -5.13
C PRO A 72 12.42 6.21 -5.27
N ILE A 73 12.40 7.53 -5.09
CA ILE A 73 11.19 8.36 -5.00
C ILE A 73 10.27 8.13 -6.21
N VAL A 74 10.81 8.27 -7.43
CA VAL A 74 10.04 8.18 -8.67
C VAL A 74 9.40 6.79 -8.82
N SER A 75 10.16 5.73 -8.57
CA SER A 75 9.66 4.35 -8.61
C SER A 75 8.54 4.13 -7.60
N THR A 76 8.69 4.61 -6.37
CA THR A 76 7.66 4.50 -5.33
C THR A 76 6.36 5.21 -5.73
N ILE A 77 6.44 6.40 -6.34
CA ILE A 77 5.26 7.13 -6.83
C ILE A 77 4.57 6.37 -7.96
N TRP A 78 5.33 5.80 -8.91
CA TRP A 78 4.76 4.99 -9.99
C TRP A 78 3.97 3.80 -9.48
N TRP A 79 4.43 3.14 -8.41
CA TRP A 79 3.66 2.05 -7.78
C TRP A 79 2.33 2.52 -7.16
N HIS A 80 2.28 3.74 -6.61
CA HIS A 80 1.01 4.32 -6.13
C HIS A 80 0.06 4.64 -7.28
N VAL A 81 0.59 5.18 -8.39
CA VAL A 81 -0.19 5.42 -9.61
C VAL A 81 -0.73 4.11 -10.19
N ALA A 82 0.11 3.08 -10.30
CA ALA A 82 -0.29 1.75 -10.75
C ALA A 82 -1.39 1.16 -9.84
N GLY A 83 -1.25 1.29 -8.52
CA GLY A 83 -2.29 0.87 -7.57
C GLY A 83 -3.61 1.61 -7.76
N LEU A 84 -3.58 2.92 -7.99
CA LEU A 84 -4.77 3.71 -8.26
C LEU A 84 -5.43 3.34 -9.60
N ILE A 85 -4.64 2.99 -10.62
CA ILE A 85 -5.16 2.47 -11.90
C ILE A 85 -5.87 1.13 -11.69
N ILE A 86 -5.28 0.21 -10.90
CA ILE A 86 -5.92 -1.07 -10.56
C ILE A 86 -7.26 -0.82 -9.85
N TYR A 87 -7.29 0.06 -8.86
CA TYR A 87 -8.53 0.44 -8.17
C TYR A 87 -9.56 1.06 -9.10
N THR A 88 -9.12 1.92 -10.02
CA THR A 88 -10.00 2.52 -11.04
C THR A 88 -10.62 1.45 -11.94
N GLY A 89 -9.83 0.47 -12.38
CA GLY A 89 -10.32 -0.67 -13.15
C GLY A 89 -11.37 -1.48 -12.41
N LEU A 90 -11.17 -1.75 -11.11
CA LEU A 90 -12.13 -2.47 -10.27
C LEU A 90 -13.45 -1.70 -10.10
N VAL A 91 -13.39 -0.38 -9.94
CA VAL A 91 -14.57 0.48 -9.80
C VAL A 91 -15.35 0.56 -11.11
N ILE A 92 -14.67 0.78 -12.24
CA ILE A 92 -15.32 0.83 -13.56
C ILE A 92 -15.98 -0.52 -13.90
N ALA A 93 -15.36 -1.63 -13.51
CA ALA A 93 -15.92 -2.97 -13.69
C ALA A 93 -17.05 -3.32 -12.70
N GLY A 94 -17.37 -2.44 -11.75
CA GLY A 94 -18.44 -2.65 -10.77
C GLY A 94 -18.09 -3.63 -9.64
N TYR A 95 -16.82 -3.98 -9.47
CA TYR A 95 -16.38 -4.94 -8.45
C TYR A 95 -16.02 -4.30 -7.11
N ALA A 96 -15.64 -3.02 -7.11
CA ALA A 96 -15.23 -2.29 -5.91
C ALA A 96 -16.01 -0.98 -5.77
N PRO A 97 -16.25 -0.49 -4.54
CA PRO A 97 -16.92 0.77 -4.32
C PRO A 97 -16.01 1.96 -4.67
N TRP A 98 -16.59 3.06 -5.17
CA TRP A 98 -15.82 4.25 -5.60
C TRP A 98 -14.98 4.89 -4.48
N THR A 99 -15.33 4.64 -3.21
CA THR A 99 -14.59 5.11 -2.03
C THR A 99 -13.15 4.59 -1.97
N ILE A 100 -12.82 3.47 -2.64
CA ILE A 100 -11.44 3.00 -2.76
C ILE A 100 -10.55 3.97 -3.55
N LEU A 101 -11.14 4.75 -4.47
CA LEU A 101 -10.41 5.79 -5.19
C LEU A 101 -10.02 6.93 -4.25
N LEU A 102 -10.91 7.33 -3.33
CA LEU A 102 -10.57 8.30 -2.29
C LEU A 102 -9.40 7.79 -1.44
N ALA A 103 -9.46 6.54 -0.99
CA ALA A 103 -8.37 5.93 -0.21
C ALA A 103 -7.05 5.91 -1.01
N GLY A 104 -7.09 5.49 -2.28
CA GLY A 104 -5.92 5.45 -3.16
C GLY A 104 -5.32 6.84 -3.42
N SER A 105 -6.17 7.84 -3.66
CA SER A 105 -5.75 9.24 -3.85
C SER A 105 -5.13 9.82 -2.58
N VAL A 106 -5.67 9.53 -1.40
CA VAL A 106 -5.06 9.94 -0.12
C VAL A 106 -3.67 9.32 0.04
N LEU A 107 -3.51 8.02 -0.25
CA LEU A 107 -2.21 7.35 -0.17
C LEU A 107 -1.19 7.93 -1.16
N LEU A 108 -1.61 8.22 -2.41
CA LEU A 108 -0.79 8.84 -3.45
C LEU A 108 -0.39 10.27 -3.06
N GLY A 109 -1.33 11.10 -2.61
CA GLY A 109 -1.07 12.47 -2.15
C GLY A 109 -0.11 12.49 -0.95
N ARG A 110 -0.33 11.60 0.01
CA ARG A 110 0.57 11.39 1.14
C ARG A 110 1.96 10.93 0.68
N ALA A 111 2.07 10.04 -0.30
CA ALA A 111 3.36 9.63 -0.85
C ALA A 111 4.08 10.81 -1.54
N GLY A 112 3.34 11.60 -2.33
CA GLY A 112 3.85 12.81 -2.97
C GLY A 112 4.41 13.81 -1.96
N TYR A 113 3.64 14.16 -0.92
CA TYR A 113 4.11 15.05 0.14
C TYR A 113 5.25 14.42 0.96
N GLY A 114 5.08 13.16 1.37
CA GLY A 114 5.99 12.45 2.27
C GLY A 114 7.36 12.16 1.66
N LEU A 115 7.46 12.05 0.34
CA LEU A 115 8.73 11.85 -0.36
C LEU A 115 9.30 13.15 -0.95
N SER A 116 8.57 14.27 -0.83
CA SER A 116 9.02 15.57 -1.33
C SER A 116 10.15 16.20 -0.50
N PRO A 117 10.81 17.25 -1.03
CA PRO A 117 11.71 18.10 -0.26
C PRO A 117 11.03 18.83 0.90
N TYR A 118 9.71 19.04 0.85
CA TYR A 118 8.93 19.76 1.86
C TYR A 118 8.50 18.88 3.04
N ARG A 119 8.96 17.64 3.08
CA ARG A 119 8.62 16.70 4.15
C ARG A 119 9.17 17.18 5.50
N LYS A 120 8.39 17.01 6.57
CA LYS A 120 8.89 17.15 7.95
C LYS A 120 9.62 15.88 8.37
N GLN A 121 10.83 16.00 8.91
CA GLN A 121 11.54 14.85 9.47
C GLN A 121 10.77 14.28 10.67
N VAL A 122 10.60 12.97 10.71
CA VAL A 122 9.79 12.28 11.73
C VAL A 122 10.45 10.96 12.11
N SER A 123 10.22 10.52 13.35
CA SER A 123 10.79 9.26 13.82
C SER A 123 10.18 8.04 13.08
N PRO A 124 10.93 6.94 12.92
CA PRO A 124 10.41 5.70 12.34
C PRO A 124 9.11 5.19 13.00
N LYS A 125 8.97 5.43 14.31
CA LYS A 125 7.76 5.08 15.06
C LYS A 125 6.53 5.84 14.56
N VAL A 126 6.67 7.14 14.32
CA VAL A 126 5.56 7.98 13.80
C VAL A 126 5.16 7.53 12.40
N ILE A 127 6.13 7.17 11.55
CA ILE A 127 5.85 6.63 10.21
C ILE A 127 5.04 5.34 10.34
N GLY A 128 5.48 4.39 11.16
CA GLY A 128 4.78 3.12 11.38
C GLY A 128 3.34 3.30 11.88
N PHE A 129 3.12 4.15 12.89
CA PHE A 129 1.77 4.45 13.39
C PHE A 129 0.90 5.15 12.35
N SER A 130 1.47 6.05 11.55
CA SER A 130 0.75 6.70 10.46
C SER A 130 0.28 5.69 9.42
N GLU A 131 1.12 4.71 9.06
CA GLU A 131 0.72 3.65 8.11
C GLU A 131 -0.42 2.79 8.63
N MET A 132 -0.43 2.48 9.93
CA MET A 132 -1.55 1.77 10.56
C MET A 132 -2.84 2.60 10.51
N ALA A 133 -2.75 3.91 10.76
CA ALA A 133 -3.90 4.82 10.66
C ALA A 133 -4.44 4.92 9.23
N TYR A 134 -3.57 5.08 8.22
CA TYR A 134 -3.96 4.99 6.82
C TYR A 134 -4.53 3.60 6.48
N GLY A 135 -4.05 2.55 7.16
CA GLY A 135 -4.56 1.16 7.17
C GLY A 135 -6.04 1.11 7.43
N LEU A 136 -6.34 1.51 8.64
CA LEU A 136 -7.69 1.58 9.14
C LEU A 136 -8.57 2.47 8.26
N LEU A 137 -8.07 3.63 7.83
CA LEU A 137 -8.80 4.54 6.94
C LEU A 137 -9.20 3.86 5.63
N THR A 138 -8.29 3.15 4.97
CA THR A 138 -8.62 2.43 3.72
C THR A 138 -9.69 1.38 3.97
N VAL A 139 -9.58 0.59 5.04
CA VAL A 139 -10.58 -0.43 5.38
C VAL A 139 -11.94 0.21 5.65
N ILE A 140 -11.98 1.28 6.44
CA ILE A 140 -13.23 2.00 6.74
C ILE A 140 -13.88 2.53 5.46
N LEU A 141 -13.11 3.16 4.56
CA LEU A 141 -13.63 3.68 3.30
C LEU A 141 -14.18 2.56 2.40
N VAL A 142 -13.50 1.41 2.33
CA VAL A 142 -13.99 0.25 1.57
C VAL A 142 -15.29 -0.28 2.19
N VAL A 143 -15.33 -0.48 3.50
CA VAL A 143 -16.51 -1.02 4.20
C VAL A 143 -17.72 -0.09 4.09
N ILE A 144 -17.54 1.23 4.20
CA ILE A 144 -18.65 2.19 4.07
C ILE A 144 -19.21 2.24 2.64
N GLY A 145 -18.35 1.99 1.65
CA GLY A 145 -18.75 2.08 0.25
C GLY A 145 -19.49 0.85 -0.27
N TRP A 146 -19.46 -0.26 0.47
CA TRP A 146 -19.93 -1.56 0.04
C TRP A 146 -21.27 -1.92 0.68
#